data_AF-A0A660YLT4-F1
#
_entry.id   AF-A0A660YLT4-F1
#
_cell.length_a   1.000
_cell.length_b   1.000
_cell.length_c   1.000
_cell.angle_alpha   90.00
_cell.angle_beta   90.00
_cell.angle_gamma   90.00
#
_symmetry.space_group_name_H-M   'P 1'
#
loop_
_entity.id
_entity.type
_entity.pdbx_description
1 polymer ?
#
loop_
_entity_poly.entity_id
_entity_poly.type
_entity_poly.pdbx_seq_one_letter_code
_entity_poly.pdbx_strand_id
1 'polypeptide(L)' 'MLVEAEIWTIARTDQGNAILIRPLESETAVPIFMGQLEAQSILIGMGNVPMPIPLTHDLFINLFSKIKLTILQI' A
#
# COMPACT_ATOMS: atom_id res chain seq x y z
N MET A 1 1.37 -8.21 20.37
CA MET A 1 0.97 -6.81 20.19
C MET A 1 1.33 -6.42 18.77
N LEU A 2 0.44 -5.73 18.06
CA LEU A 2 0.75 -5.11 16.77
C LEU A 2 1.40 -3.75 17.03
N VAL A 3 2.26 -3.31 16.12
CA VAL A 3 2.93 -2.01 16.17
C VAL A 3 2.38 -1.17 15.04
N GLU A 4 1.97 0.06 15.34
CA GLU A 4 1.49 0.99 14.32
C GLU A 4 2.65 1.44 13.43
N ALA A 5 2.44 1.39 12.13
CA ALA A 5 3.46 1.65 11.13
C ALA A 5 2.89 2.35 9.90
N GLU A 6 3.75 3.08 9.22
CA GLU A 6 3.43 3.81 8.01
C GLU A 6 4.32 3.38 6.83
N ILE A 7 3.83 3.65 5.62
CA ILE A 7 4.65 3.56 4.41
C ILE A 7 5.57 4.77 4.39
N TRP A 8 6.87 4.55 4.58
CA TRP A 8 7.84 5.64 4.57
C TRP A 8 8.22 6.04 3.15
N THR A 9 8.55 5.07 2.30
CA THR A 9 8.87 5.31 0.88
C THR A 9 8.84 4.02 0.07
N ILE A 10 8.89 4.15 -1.25
CA ILE A 10 9.02 3.04 -2.20
C ILE A 10 10.35 3.20 -2.93
N ALA A 11 11.19 2.17 -2.85
CA ALA A 11 12.49 2.11 -3.48
C ALA A 11 12.48 1.13 -4.66
N ARG A 12 13.12 1.54 -5.76
CA ARG A 12 13.44 0.65 -6.86
C ARG A 12 14.86 0.12 -6.67
N THR A 13 14.99 -1.20 -6.66
CA THR A 13 16.25 -1.92 -6.48
C THR A 13 16.55 -2.74 -7.74
N ASP A 14 17.75 -3.30 -7.80
CA ASP A 14 18.16 -4.29 -8.81
C ASP A 14 17.33 -5.58 -8.74
N GLN A 15 16.86 -5.96 -7.55
CA GLN A 15 16.04 -7.15 -7.29
C GLN A 15 14.52 -6.91 -7.49
N GLY A 16 14.09 -5.69 -7.84
CA GLY A 16 12.67 -5.34 -7.99
C GLY A 16 12.29 -4.12 -7.16
N ASN A 17 11.03 -4.03 -6.74
CA ASN A 17 10.55 -2.91 -5.93
C ASN A 17 10.46 -3.31 -4.47
N ALA A 18 10.81 -2.39 -3.58
CA ALA A 18 10.68 -2.57 -2.14
C ALA A 18 9.91 -1.40 -1.55
N ILE A 19 8.97 -1.69 -0.67
CA ILE A 19 8.32 -0.69 0.17
C ILE A 19 8.97 -0.71 1.55
N LEU A 20 9.34 0.46 2.05
CA LEU A 20 9.92 0.61 3.39
C LEU A 20 8.78 0.95 4.36
N ILE A 21 8.51 0.02 5.28
CA ILE A 21 7.51 0.20 6.34
C ILE A 21 8.23 0.61 7.62
N ARG A 22 7.82 1.72 8.22
CA ARG A 22 8.47 2.28 9.41
C ARG A 22 7.46 2.37 10.55
N PRO A 23 7.75 1.80 11.74
CA PRO A 23 6.96 2.07 12.94
C PRO A 23 6.97 3.57 13.26
N LEU A 24 5.86 4.13 13.72
CA LEU A 24 5.73 5.58 13.93
C LEU A 24 6.80 6.18 14.85
N GLU A 25 7.28 5.42 15.84
CA GLU A 25 8.26 5.85 16.84
C GLU A 25 9.68 5.28 16.62
N SER A 26 9.98 4.80 15.41
CA SER A 26 11.26 4.15 15.10
C SER A 26 11.93 4.74 13.87
N GLU A 27 13.25 4.88 13.92
CA GLU A 27 14.08 5.20 12.74
C GLU A 27 14.42 3.97 11.89
N THR A 28 14.04 2.77 12.35
CA THR A 28 14.28 1.52 11.63
C THR A 28 13.09 1.17 10.76
N ALA A 29 13.32 1.02 9.46
CA ALA A 29 12.32 0.55 8.51
C ALA A 29 12.58 -0.90 8.09
N VAL A 30 11.49 -1.63 7.82
CA VAL A 30 11.51 -3.00 7.30
C VAL A 30 11.20 -2.96 5.80
N PRO A 31 12.07 -3.48 4.94
CA PRO A 31 11.78 -3.59 3.51
C PRO A 31 10.87 -4.77 3.23
N ILE A 32 9.81 -4.55 2.45
CA ILE A 32 8.97 -5.60 1.88
C ILE A 32 9.14 -5.56 0.36
N PHE A 33 9.66 -6.65 -0.20
CA PHE A 33 9.84 -6.78 -1.64
C PHE A 33 8.53 -7.20 -2.32
N MET A 34 8.26 -6.60 -3.47
CA MET A 34 7.05 -6.84 -4.25
C MET A 34 7.29 -6.69 -5.74
N GLY A 35 6.36 -7.21 -6.52
CA GLY A 35 6.37 -7.07 -7.96
C GLY A 35 6.13 -5.64 -8.43
N GLN A 36 6.30 -5.42 -9.72
CA GLN A 36 6.15 -4.11 -10.33
C GLN A 36 4.70 -3.60 -10.28
N LEU A 37 3.72 -4.49 -10.47
CA LEU A 37 2.32 -4.10 -10.51
C LEU A 37 1.78 -3.74 -9.12
N GLU A 38 2.25 -4.40 -8.08
CA GLU A 38 1.94 -4.08 -6.69
C GLU A 38 2.51 -2.72 -6.32
N ALA A 39 3.81 -2.50 -6.59
CA ALA A 39 4.46 -1.20 -6.31
C ALA A 39 3.77 -0.05 -7.05
N GLN A 40 3.41 -0.25 -8.32
CA GLN A 40 2.66 0.75 -9.09
C GLN A 40 1.27 1.02 -8.50
N SER A 41 0.56 -0.02 -8.07
CA SER A 41 -0.77 0.13 -7.45
C SER A 41 -0.70 0.96 -6.17
N ILE A 42 0.34 0.75 -5.35
CA ILE A 42 0.56 1.55 -4.14
C ILE A 42 0.93 2.99 -4.50
N LEU A 43 1.82 3.21 -5.47
CA LEU A 43 2.19 4.56 -5.92
C LEU A 43 0.98 5.35 -6.45
N ILE A 44 0.08 4.72 -7.19
CA ILE A 44 -1.16 5.35 -7.66
C ILE A 44 -2.05 5.75 -6.47
N GLY A 45 -2.23 4.86 -5.49
CA GLY A 45 -3.00 5.13 -4.28
C GLY A 45 -2.40 6.24 -3.41
N MET A 46 -1.08 6.21 -3.19
CA MET A 46 -0.35 7.24 -2.43
C MET A 46 -0.33 8.59 -3.14
N GLY A 47 -0.18 8.60 -4.46
CA GLY A 47 -0.16 9.81 -5.27
C GLY A 47 -1.55 10.43 -5.50
N ASN A 48 -2.62 9.76 -5.03
CA ASN A 48 -4.02 10.13 -5.26
C ASN A 48 -4.30 10.50 -6.73
N VAL A 49 -3.74 9.69 -7.64
CA VAL A 49 -3.79 9.97 -9.09
C VAL A 49 -5.21 9.66 -9.60
N PRO A 50 -5.91 10.62 -10.23
CA PRO A 50 -7.24 10.36 -10.76
C PRO A 50 -7.17 9.37 -11.91
N MET A 51 -7.87 8.25 -11.77
CA MET A 51 -7.94 7.21 -12.79
C MET A 51 -9.27 7.29 -13.56
N PRO A 52 -9.26 7.08 -14.89
CA PRO A 52 -10.46 7.19 -15.73
C PRO A 52 -11.48 6.07 -15.46
N ILE A 53 -11.02 4.94 -14.91
CA ILE A 53 -11.84 3.80 -14.49
C ILE A 53 -11.34 3.30 -13.13
N PRO A 54 -12.20 2.68 -12.30
CA PRO A 54 -11.78 2.10 -11.03
C PRO A 54 -10.76 0.97 -11.26
N LEU A 55 -9.68 1.00 -10.49
CA LEU A 55 -8.66 -0.06 -10.48
C LEU A 55 -9.05 -1.21 -9.55
N THR A 56 -8.24 -2.26 -9.53
CA THR A 56 -8.51 -3.46 -8.74
C THR A 56 -8.78 -3.16 -7.27
N HIS A 57 -7.95 -2.33 -6.61
CA HIS A 57 -8.14 -1.97 -5.20
C HIS A 57 -9.42 -1.14 -4.98
N ASP A 58 -9.77 -0.25 -5.92
CA ASP A 58 -11.03 0.49 -5.87
C ASP A 58 -12.24 -0.45 -5.99
N LEU A 59 -12.15 -1.46 -6.88
CA LEU A 59 -13.19 -2.48 -7.02
C LEU A 59 -13.36 -3.31 -5.74
N PHE A 60 -12.27 -3.65 -5.04
CA PHE A 60 -12.32 -4.34 -3.74
C PHE A 60 -12.99 -3.49 -2.66
N ILE A 61 -12.61 -2.21 -2.55
CA ILE A 61 -13.24 -1.29 -1.58
C ILE A 61 -14.73 -1.11 -1.91
N ASN A 62 -15.08 -0.97 -3.19
CA ASN A 62 -16.46 -0.89 -3.64
C ASN A 62 -17.25 -2.16 -3.33
N LEU A 63 -16.64 -3.34 -3.47
CA LEU A 63 -17.23 -4.61 -3.08
C LEU A 63 -17.51 -4.62 -1.58
N PHE A 64 -16.53 -4.30 -0.73
CA PHE A 64 -16.69 -4.25 0.72
C PHE A 64 -17.82 -3.31 1.13
N SER A 65 -17.87 -2.11 0.55
CA SER A 65 -18.93 -1.13 0.78
C SER A 65 -20.32 -1.70 0.44
N LYS A 66 -20.46 -2.39 -0.70
CA LYS A 66 -21.74 -3.01 -1.12
C LYS A 66 -22.24 -4.09 -0.17
N ILE A 67 -21.32 -4.83 0.48
CA ILE A 67 -21.65 -5.88 1.45
C ILE A 67 -21.56 -5.40 2.90
N LYS A 68 -21.47 -4.08 3.13
CA LYS A 68 -21.39 -3.45 4.46
C LYS A 68 -20.22 -3.96 5.31
N LEU A 69 -19.08 -4.22 4.67
CA LEU A 69 -17.82 -4.52 5.33
C LEU A 69 -16.90 -3.29 5.34
N THR A 70 -16.08 -3.20 6.39
CA THR A 70 -15.04 -2.18 6.53
C THR A 70 -13.72 -2.86 6.85
N ILE A 71 -12.61 -2.26 6.39
CA ILE A 71 -11.27 -2.68 6.77
C ILE A 71 -10.99 -2.11 8.16
N LEU A 72 -10.66 -2.97 9.12
CA LEU A 72 -10.41 -2.56 10.51
C LEU A 72 -8.94 -2.22 10.76
N GLN A 73 -8.04 -2.98 10.14
CA GLN A 73 -6.58 -2.87 10.28
C GLN A 73 -5.90 -3.59 9.11
N ILE A 74 -4.71 -3.13 8.74
CA ILE A 74 -3.80 -3.75 7.76
C ILE A 74 -2.42 -3.85 8.40
#